data_AF-A0A7H0K0C3-F1
#
_entry.id   AF-A0A7H0K0C3-F1
#
_cell.length_a   1.000
_cell.length_b   1.000
_cell.length_c   1.000
_cell.angle_alpha   90.00
_cell.angle_beta   90.00
_cell.angle_gamma   90.00
#
_symmetry.space_group_name_H-M   'P 1'
#
loop_
_entity.id
_entity.type
_entity.pdbx_description
1 polymer ?
#
loop_
_entity_poly.entity_id
_entity_poly.type
_entity_poly.pdbx_seq_one_letter_code
_entity_poly.pdbx_strand_id
1 'polypeptide(L)'
;MLLSALAVGAVLGAVMQRGRFCVTGMMRDVFLQRTGRGLVAFLIVIAVHAIGLAALTSFGVISPDYRAFQPVAVVVGGFIFGLAIILAGGCASGTWYRSAEGLVGSWFALLFYGLSAAAMKYGALSGFNSWMKQWETGLTTIPQALGVSVWWFVVPFALLTAWLAQRYLARDAANPKATLNLPARKRPLHPYLAGLLVGIIGVIAWPLSAASGRNSGLSITTPTSDLTGWIVTGEGDYMNWGTVLVLGLFVGSFIAAKASGEFRVRVPDGKTSIRAIIGGTGMGVGASLAGGCTVGNGMVQTSLFSFQGWVATLFIALGVYVGAKLWLTPSKQKQTKTDTYNTEESIRSAEDAVLDTPAQTPGGFQVASGVITLPQKQKTKARPLGDDRYILDTLGDVCPFPLIEAKEAIAELDDGSRLIIDFDCTQATESIPQWAADNGHAVEDFVQNQDAGWQITVVKNGAR
;
A
#
# COMPACT_ATOMS: atom_id res chain seq x y z
N MET A 1 4.31 29.79 6.17
CA MET A 1 3.30 29.00 5.40
C MET A 1 3.88 27.77 4.72
N LEU A 2 5.03 27.83 4.04
CA LEU A 2 5.67 26.62 3.48
C LEU A 2 6.23 25.67 4.56
N LEU A 3 6.76 26.20 5.67
CA LEU A 3 7.22 25.36 6.79
C LEU A 3 6.10 24.52 7.41
N SER A 4 4.87 25.06 7.51
CA SER A 4 3.72 24.28 7.97
C SER A 4 3.37 23.15 7.01
N ALA A 5 3.52 23.36 5.69
CA ALA A 5 3.34 22.27 4.72
C ALA A 5 4.38 21.16 4.92
N LEU A 6 5.65 21.54 5.14
CA LEU A 6 6.73 20.58 5.37
C LEU A 6 6.49 19.78 6.65
N ALA A 7 6.09 20.44 7.74
CA ALA A 7 5.80 19.79 9.02
C ALA A 7 4.60 18.85 8.93
N VAL A 8 3.49 19.32 8.35
CA VAL A 8 2.28 18.50 8.13
C VAL A 8 2.59 17.33 7.22
N GLY A 9 3.33 17.56 6.12
CA GLY A 9 3.81 16.53 5.22
C GLY A 9 4.67 15.49 5.94
N ALA A 10 5.64 15.91 6.75
CA ALA A 10 6.51 15.01 7.49
C ALA A 10 5.74 14.13 8.49
N VAL A 11 4.79 14.70 9.21
CA VAL A 11 3.92 13.93 10.11
C VAL A 11 3.03 12.97 9.31
N LEU A 12 2.44 13.42 8.20
CA LEU A 12 1.64 12.58 7.30
C LEU A 12 2.46 11.40 6.76
N GLY A 13 3.67 11.66 6.27
CA GLY A 13 4.57 10.65 5.74
C GLY A 13 5.00 9.63 6.79
N ALA A 14 5.28 10.07 8.01
CA ALA A 14 5.62 9.19 9.12
C ALA A 14 4.44 8.28 9.51
N VAL A 15 3.22 8.84 9.62
CA VAL A 15 2.01 8.08 9.94
C VAL A 15 1.67 7.10 8.82
N MET A 16 1.75 7.52 7.55
CA MET A 16 1.46 6.65 6.40
C MET A 16 2.46 5.51 6.26
N GLN A 17 3.76 5.77 6.48
CA GLN A 17 4.81 4.75 6.46
C GLN A 17 4.58 3.73 7.58
N ARG A 18 4.39 4.22 8.82
CA ARG A 18 4.20 3.35 10.00
C ARG A 18 2.88 2.60 10.01
N GLY A 19 1.82 3.18 9.48
CA GLY A 19 0.51 2.55 9.33
C GLY A 19 0.33 1.79 8.03
N ARG A 20 1.36 1.78 7.16
CA ARG A 20 1.37 1.14 5.83
C ARG A 20 0.10 1.47 5.03
N PHE A 21 -0.31 2.73 5.13
CA PHE A 21 -1.65 3.18 4.75
C PHE A 21 -1.77 3.31 3.22
N CYS A 22 -2.14 2.21 2.58
CA CYS A 22 -2.29 2.11 1.13
C CYS A 22 -3.72 1.74 0.75
N VAL A 23 -4.48 2.72 0.22
CA VAL A 23 -5.89 2.53 -0.18
C VAL A 23 -6.05 1.43 -1.22
N THR A 24 -5.10 1.27 -2.13
CA THR A 24 -5.14 0.20 -3.13
C THR A 24 -5.04 -1.17 -2.49
N GLY A 25 -4.16 -1.35 -1.52
CA GLY A 25 -4.07 -2.60 -0.76
C GLY A 25 -5.42 -2.89 -0.09
N MET A 26 -5.99 -1.89 0.57
CA MET A 26 -7.29 -1.99 1.23
C MET A 26 -8.42 -2.40 0.27
N MET A 27 -8.49 -1.80 -0.94
CA MET A 27 -9.50 -2.14 -1.94
C MET A 27 -9.27 -3.54 -2.55
N ARG A 28 -8.02 -3.88 -2.86
CA ARG A 28 -7.63 -5.17 -3.43
C ARG A 28 -7.90 -6.33 -2.46
N ASP A 29 -7.58 -6.14 -1.19
CA ASP A 29 -7.65 -7.19 -0.17
C ASP A 29 -9.09 -7.60 0.16
N VAL A 30 -10.08 -6.73 -0.08
CA VAL A 30 -11.51 -7.08 -0.04
C VAL A 30 -11.84 -8.24 -0.98
N PHE A 31 -11.24 -8.26 -2.17
CA PHE A 31 -11.52 -9.25 -3.20
C PHE A 31 -10.55 -10.44 -3.13
N LEU A 32 -9.24 -10.18 -2.99
CA LEU A 32 -8.22 -11.23 -2.98
C LEU A 32 -8.16 -11.99 -1.65
N GLN A 33 -8.25 -11.27 -0.54
CA GLN A 33 -8.12 -11.86 0.79
C GLN A 33 -9.47 -12.06 1.49
N ARG A 34 -10.58 -11.61 0.87
CA ARG A 34 -11.93 -11.63 1.45
C ARG A 34 -12.02 -10.94 2.82
N THR A 35 -11.17 -9.92 3.05
CA THR A 35 -11.13 -9.18 4.30
C THR A 35 -11.46 -7.70 4.09
N GLY A 36 -12.40 -7.19 4.89
CA GLY A 36 -12.81 -5.79 4.89
C GLY A 36 -12.05 -4.91 5.87
N ARG A 37 -11.07 -5.45 6.63
CA ARG A 37 -10.37 -4.71 7.69
C ARG A 37 -9.74 -3.42 7.16
N GLY A 38 -8.98 -3.51 6.08
CA GLY A 38 -8.35 -2.34 5.46
C GLY A 38 -9.37 -1.31 4.96
N LEU A 39 -10.49 -1.76 4.39
CA LEU A 39 -11.54 -0.87 3.92
C LEU A 39 -12.15 -0.05 5.07
N VAL A 40 -12.30 -0.63 6.26
CA VAL A 40 -12.76 0.10 7.44
C VAL A 40 -11.78 1.20 7.86
N ALA A 41 -10.46 0.96 7.75
CA ALA A 41 -9.46 2.01 8.00
C ALA A 41 -9.62 3.20 7.03
N PHE A 42 -9.94 2.91 5.77
CA PHE A 42 -10.25 3.94 4.78
C PHE A 42 -11.56 4.68 5.09
N LEU A 43 -12.61 3.98 5.53
CA LEU A 43 -13.86 4.61 5.97
C LEU A 43 -13.66 5.50 7.21
N ILE A 44 -12.79 5.11 8.15
CA ILE A 44 -12.43 5.93 9.32
C ILE A 44 -11.82 7.26 8.87
N VAL A 45 -10.88 7.25 7.91
CA VAL A 45 -10.33 8.50 7.34
C VAL A 45 -11.44 9.37 6.77
N ILE A 46 -12.35 8.80 5.99
CA ILE A 46 -13.47 9.55 5.37
C ILE A 46 -14.38 10.12 6.45
N ALA A 47 -14.72 9.35 7.48
CA ALA A 47 -15.62 9.78 8.55
C ALA A 47 -15.01 10.93 9.37
N VAL A 48 -13.73 10.83 9.73
CA VAL A 48 -13.02 11.89 10.47
C VAL A 48 -12.92 13.16 9.63
N HIS A 49 -12.59 13.04 8.34
CA HIS A 49 -12.61 14.19 7.43
C HIS A 49 -14.01 14.78 7.29
N ALA A 50 -15.04 13.95 7.15
CA ALA A 50 -16.42 14.41 6.95
C ALA A 50 -16.89 15.24 8.15
N ILE A 51 -16.63 14.76 9.37
CA ILE A 51 -16.91 15.50 10.61
C ILE A 51 -16.09 16.79 10.68
N GLY A 52 -14.77 16.71 10.46
CA GLY A 52 -13.88 17.86 10.60
C GLY A 52 -14.14 18.96 9.56
N LEU A 53 -14.35 18.59 8.30
CA LEU A 53 -14.63 19.55 7.23
C LEU A 53 -16.04 20.12 7.32
N ALA A 54 -17.05 19.32 7.70
CA ALA A 54 -18.38 19.84 7.98
C ALA A 54 -18.36 20.85 9.14
N ALA A 55 -17.60 20.57 10.21
CA ALA A 55 -17.43 21.50 11.32
C ALA A 55 -16.71 22.79 10.87
N LEU A 56 -15.56 22.68 10.21
CA LEU A 56 -14.80 23.86 9.74
C LEU A 56 -15.60 24.73 8.76
N THR A 57 -16.41 24.11 7.89
CA THR A 57 -17.29 24.83 6.97
C THR A 57 -18.45 25.49 7.72
N SER A 58 -19.03 24.81 8.71
CA SER A 58 -20.12 25.37 9.53
C SER A 58 -19.67 26.57 10.38
N PHE A 59 -18.40 26.58 10.81
CA PHE A 59 -17.79 27.71 11.53
C PHE A 59 -17.24 28.81 10.60
N GLY A 60 -17.36 28.66 9.27
CA GLY A 60 -16.87 29.64 8.30
C GLY A 60 -15.34 29.76 8.24
N VAL A 61 -14.60 28.79 8.78
CA VAL A 61 -13.12 28.78 8.76
C VAL A 61 -12.58 28.46 7.37
N ILE A 62 -13.33 27.65 6.60
CA ILE A 62 -13.00 27.26 5.23
C ILE A 62 -14.21 27.43 4.32
N SER A 63 -13.96 27.73 3.05
CA SER A 63 -14.99 27.78 2.00
C SER A 63 -14.63 26.79 0.89
N PRO A 64 -14.96 25.49 1.02
CA PRO A 64 -14.50 24.48 0.07
C PRO A 64 -14.90 24.82 -1.37
N ASP A 65 -13.96 24.73 -2.30
CA ASP A 65 -14.26 24.82 -3.73
C ASP A 65 -14.83 23.48 -4.22
N TYR A 66 -16.10 23.50 -4.61
CA TYR A 66 -16.80 22.32 -5.12
C TYR A 66 -16.75 22.29 -6.64
N ARG A 67 -15.90 21.41 -7.17
CA ARG A 67 -15.79 21.23 -8.62
C ARG A 67 -17.03 20.57 -9.21
N ALA A 68 -17.43 21.03 -10.39
CA ALA A 68 -18.50 20.41 -11.15
C ALA A 68 -18.13 18.99 -11.57
N PHE A 69 -19.14 18.11 -11.53
CA PHE A 69 -18.98 16.71 -11.86
C PHE A 69 -18.84 16.51 -13.37
N GLN A 70 -17.68 15.95 -13.76
CA GLN A 70 -17.29 15.65 -15.14
C GLN A 70 -17.35 14.14 -15.38
N PRO A 71 -18.54 13.56 -15.65
CA PRO A 71 -18.77 12.12 -15.63
C PRO A 71 -17.81 11.33 -16.53
N VAL A 72 -17.59 11.76 -17.77
CA VAL A 72 -16.76 11.03 -18.73
C VAL A 72 -15.31 10.95 -18.26
N ALA A 73 -14.72 12.10 -17.90
CA ALA A 73 -13.36 12.18 -17.40
C ALA A 73 -13.17 11.42 -16.08
N VAL A 74 -14.15 11.50 -15.18
CA VAL A 74 -14.13 10.84 -13.87
C VAL A 74 -14.22 9.33 -13.98
N VAL A 75 -15.11 8.82 -14.82
CA VAL A 75 -15.31 7.38 -15.04
C VAL A 75 -14.09 6.77 -15.73
N VAL A 76 -13.68 7.33 -16.88
CA VAL A 76 -12.56 6.82 -17.66
C VAL A 76 -11.25 6.98 -16.90
N GLY A 77 -11.02 8.18 -16.34
CA GLY A 77 -9.83 8.47 -15.55
C GLY A 77 -9.73 7.61 -14.29
N GLY A 78 -10.83 7.45 -13.56
CA GLY A 78 -10.89 6.62 -12.36
C GLY A 78 -10.57 5.15 -12.66
N PHE A 79 -11.14 4.60 -13.74
CA PHE A 79 -10.88 3.23 -14.16
C PHE A 79 -9.42 3.01 -14.60
N ILE A 80 -8.88 3.90 -15.45
CA ILE A 80 -7.46 3.85 -15.88
C ILE A 80 -6.54 3.97 -14.66
N PHE A 81 -6.83 4.89 -13.75
CA PHE A 81 -6.07 5.07 -12.51
C PHE A 81 -6.08 3.78 -11.68
N GLY A 82 -7.25 3.16 -11.49
CA GLY A 82 -7.39 1.92 -10.74
C GLY A 82 -6.59 0.76 -11.34
N LEU A 83 -6.61 0.58 -12.66
CA LEU A 83 -5.79 -0.41 -13.36
C LEU A 83 -4.30 -0.14 -13.18
N ALA A 84 -3.88 1.11 -13.44
CA ALA A 84 -2.49 1.51 -13.44
C ALA A 84 -1.82 1.39 -12.07
N ILE A 85 -2.57 1.64 -10.98
CA ILE A 85 -2.03 1.47 -9.63
C ILE A 85 -1.61 0.02 -9.34
N ILE A 86 -2.31 -0.99 -9.89
CA ILE A 86 -1.91 -2.39 -9.71
C ILE A 86 -0.52 -2.64 -10.33
N LEU A 87 -0.28 -2.11 -11.52
CA LEU A 87 1.01 -2.21 -12.21
C LEU A 87 2.12 -1.41 -11.53
N ALA A 88 1.80 -0.23 -11.00
CA ALA A 88 2.73 0.59 -10.24
C ALA A 88 3.12 -0.04 -8.89
N GLY A 89 2.31 -0.99 -8.40
CA GLY A 89 2.54 -1.67 -7.14
C GLY A 89 2.22 -0.82 -5.91
N GLY A 90 1.68 0.40 -6.03
CA GLY A 90 1.37 1.28 -4.89
C GLY A 90 0.46 2.45 -5.23
N CYS A 91 -0.37 2.90 -4.28
CA CYS A 91 -1.24 4.08 -4.47
C CYS A 91 -0.44 5.38 -4.57
N ALA A 92 -1.08 6.51 -4.91
CA ALA A 92 -0.37 7.78 -5.10
C ALA A 92 0.46 8.23 -3.88
N SER A 93 -0.09 8.16 -2.66
CA SER A 93 0.70 8.42 -1.44
C SER A 93 1.69 7.27 -1.15
N GLY A 94 1.31 6.04 -1.52
CA GLY A 94 2.12 4.84 -1.46
C GLY A 94 3.43 4.92 -2.22
N THR A 95 3.39 5.41 -3.47
CA THR A 95 4.59 5.56 -4.29
C THR A 95 5.55 6.56 -3.68
N TRP A 96 5.05 7.63 -3.04
CA TRP A 96 5.90 8.58 -2.31
C TRP A 96 6.57 7.98 -1.07
N TYR A 97 5.81 7.40 -0.13
CA TYR A 97 6.44 6.89 1.10
C TYR A 97 7.28 5.64 0.85
N ARG A 98 6.92 4.77 -0.12
CA ARG A 98 7.73 3.59 -0.48
C ARG A 98 8.99 3.95 -1.27
N SER A 99 8.96 5.05 -2.01
CA SER A 99 10.18 5.62 -2.58
C SER A 99 11.15 6.01 -1.46
N ALA A 100 10.64 6.57 -0.37
CA ALA A 100 11.43 6.91 0.81
C ALA A 100 11.91 5.67 1.61
N GLU A 101 11.23 4.53 1.52
CA GLU A 101 11.68 3.25 2.11
C GLU A 101 12.83 2.59 1.33
N GLY A 102 13.16 3.08 0.13
CA GLY A 102 14.24 2.56 -0.72
C GLY A 102 13.76 1.62 -1.85
N LEU A 103 12.47 1.55 -2.16
CA LEU A 103 11.99 0.72 -3.26
C LEU A 103 12.21 1.41 -4.61
N VAL A 104 13.19 0.95 -5.38
CA VAL A 104 13.56 1.54 -6.68
C VAL A 104 12.42 1.45 -7.70
N GLY A 105 11.59 0.41 -7.64
CA GLY A 105 10.38 0.34 -8.46
C GLY A 105 9.41 1.49 -8.22
N SER A 106 9.31 1.97 -6.96
CA SER A 106 8.48 3.13 -6.64
C SER A 106 9.08 4.44 -7.16
N TRP A 107 10.40 4.52 -7.34
CA TRP A 107 11.06 5.69 -7.94
C TRP A 107 10.67 5.86 -9.40
N PHE A 108 10.69 4.76 -10.17
CA PHE A 108 10.21 4.77 -11.55
C PHE A 108 8.73 5.13 -11.61
N ALA A 109 7.89 4.48 -10.80
CA ALA A 109 6.47 4.79 -10.76
C ALA A 109 6.20 6.26 -10.42
N LEU A 110 6.92 6.82 -9.43
CA LEU A 110 6.78 8.21 -9.00
C LEU A 110 7.22 9.21 -10.06
N LEU A 111 8.36 8.96 -10.72
CA LEU A 111 8.88 9.80 -11.80
C LEU A 111 7.87 9.89 -12.96
N PHE A 112 7.42 8.74 -13.46
CA PHE A 112 6.48 8.70 -14.59
C PHE A 112 5.07 9.16 -14.20
N TYR A 113 4.67 8.98 -12.94
CA TYR A 113 3.45 9.55 -12.38
C TYR A 113 3.47 11.08 -12.39
N GLY A 114 4.54 11.70 -11.89
CA GLY A 114 4.71 13.15 -11.91
C GLY A 114 4.75 13.71 -13.33
N LEU A 115 5.56 13.09 -14.20
CA LEU A 115 5.72 13.51 -15.60
C LEU A 115 4.42 13.44 -16.38
N SER A 116 3.70 12.32 -16.33
CA SER A 116 2.44 12.17 -17.06
C SER A 116 1.32 13.05 -16.48
N ALA A 117 1.29 13.26 -15.15
CA ALA A 117 0.34 14.19 -14.54
C ALA A 117 0.64 15.65 -14.94
N ALA A 118 1.92 16.05 -15.00
CA ALA A 118 2.32 17.38 -15.46
C ALA A 118 2.00 17.57 -16.95
N ALA A 119 2.29 16.57 -17.78
CA ALA A 119 1.96 16.59 -19.21
C ALA A 119 0.46 16.77 -19.48
N MET A 120 -0.39 16.12 -18.66
CA MET A 120 -1.85 16.22 -18.77
C MET A 120 -2.44 17.51 -18.23
N LYS A 121 -1.80 18.15 -17.25
CA LYS A 121 -2.35 19.36 -16.62
C LYS A 121 -1.85 20.64 -17.27
N TYR A 122 -0.57 20.69 -17.60
CA TYR A 122 0.11 21.92 -18.04
C TYR A 122 0.87 21.72 -19.36
N GLY A 123 1.21 20.48 -19.71
CA GLY A 123 2.04 20.18 -20.88
C GLY A 123 1.26 19.80 -22.15
N ALA A 124 1.90 18.97 -22.98
CA ALA A 124 1.43 18.61 -24.32
C ALA A 124 0.06 17.90 -24.38
N LEU A 125 -0.38 17.27 -23.28
CA LEU A 125 -1.65 16.54 -23.20
C LEU A 125 -2.77 17.36 -22.53
N SER A 126 -2.52 18.63 -22.20
CA SER A 126 -3.51 19.53 -21.60
C SER A 126 -4.77 19.69 -22.46
N GLY A 127 -4.62 19.80 -23.78
CA GLY A 127 -5.76 19.87 -24.71
C GLY A 127 -6.67 18.65 -24.64
N PHE A 128 -6.08 17.45 -24.56
CA PHE A 128 -6.84 16.20 -24.39
C PHE A 128 -7.53 16.13 -23.03
N ASN A 129 -6.85 16.54 -21.96
CA ASN A 129 -7.42 16.59 -20.62
C ASN A 129 -8.62 17.54 -20.54
N SER A 130 -8.53 18.72 -21.16
CA SER A 130 -9.63 19.69 -21.23
C SER A 130 -10.79 19.19 -22.08
N TRP A 131 -10.49 18.58 -23.24
CA TRP A 131 -11.51 17.97 -24.10
C TRP A 131 -12.31 16.89 -23.37
N MET A 132 -11.65 16.01 -22.62
CA MET A 132 -12.34 14.99 -21.80
C MET A 132 -13.24 15.59 -20.71
N LYS A 133 -12.89 16.79 -20.23
CA LYS A 133 -13.56 17.48 -19.12
C LYS A 133 -14.67 18.43 -19.55
N GLN A 134 -14.85 18.66 -20.84
CA GLN A 134 -15.87 19.59 -21.36
C GLN A 134 -17.30 19.13 -21.04
N TRP A 135 -17.52 17.83 -20.84
CA TRP A 135 -18.81 17.27 -20.44
C TRP A 135 -18.99 17.39 -18.93
N GLU A 136 -19.40 18.56 -18.47
CA GLU A 136 -19.76 18.82 -17.08
C GLU A 136 -21.28 18.88 -16.88
N THR A 137 -21.74 18.45 -15.71
CA THR A 137 -23.17 18.31 -15.39
C THR A 137 -23.68 19.38 -14.42
N GLY A 138 -22.82 20.33 -14.01
CA GLY A 138 -23.12 21.36 -13.01
C GLY A 138 -23.33 20.84 -11.57
N LEU A 139 -23.49 19.52 -11.38
CA LEU A 139 -23.63 18.89 -10.08
C LEU A 139 -22.31 18.91 -9.30
N THR A 140 -22.36 19.32 -8.05
CA THR A 140 -21.19 19.43 -7.17
C THR A 140 -21.23 18.36 -6.07
N THR A 141 -22.14 18.51 -5.12
CA THR A 141 -22.30 17.64 -3.95
C THR A 141 -23.72 17.14 -3.77
N ILE A 142 -23.83 15.95 -3.17
CA ILE A 142 -25.12 15.30 -2.88
C ILE A 142 -25.96 16.16 -1.91
N PRO A 143 -25.41 16.71 -0.81
CA PRO A 143 -26.19 17.55 0.10
C PRO A 143 -26.71 18.82 -0.58
N GLN A 144 -25.89 19.47 -1.41
CA GLN A 144 -26.30 20.68 -2.13
C GLN A 144 -27.37 20.38 -3.18
N ALA A 145 -27.25 19.27 -3.92
CA ALA A 145 -28.25 18.85 -4.90
C ALA A 145 -29.61 18.50 -4.27
N LEU A 146 -29.61 18.00 -3.03
CA LEU A 146 -30.82 17.63 -2.28
C LEU A 146 -31.34 18.76 -1.39
N GLY A 147 -30.62 19.88 -1.26
CA GLY A 147 -31.01 21.00 -0.40
C GLY A 147 -31.04 20.69 1.10
N VAL A 148 -30.30 19.66 1.53
CA VAL A 148 -30.26 19.21 2.93
C VAL A 148 -28.90 19.47 3.58
N SER A 149 -28.91 19.62 4.90
CA SER A 149 -27.67 19.79 5.67
C SER A 149 -26.75 18.58 5.53
N VAL A 150 -25.44 18.85 5.37
CA VAL A 150 -24.39 17.82 5.27
C VAL A 150 -24.37 16.87 6.48
N TRP A 151 -24.79 17.35 7.65
CA TRP A 151 -24.82 16.57 8.89
C TRP A 151 -25.74 15.34 8.82
N TRP A 152 -26.78 15.37 7.99
CA TRP A 152 -27.64 14.21 7.73
C TRP A 152 -26.91 13.05 7.04
N PHE A 153 -25.79 13.31 6.38
CA PHE A 153 -24.93 12.28 5.79
C PHE A 153 -23.75 11.94 6.69
N VAL A 154 -23.13 12.96 7.29
CA VAL A 154 -21.95 12.81 8.15
C VAL A 154 -22.25 11.93 9.36
N VAL A 155 -23.34 12.19 10.08
CA VAL A 155 -23.64 11.47 11.33
C VAL A 155 -23.92 9.99 11.09
N PRO A 156 -24.83 9.58 10.17
CA PRO A 156 -25.06 8.17 9.90
C PRO A 156 -23.82 7.47 9.36
N PHE A 157 -23.04 8.13 8.49
CA PHE A 157 -21.81 7.56 7.94
C PHE A 157 -20.76 7.32 9.04
N ALA A 158 -20.59 8.26 9.96
CA ALA A 158 -19.68 8.13 11.09
C ALA A 158 -20.12 7.01 12.07
N LEU A 159 -21.41 6.93 12.37
CA LEU A 159 -21.97 5.87 13.23
C LEU A 159 -21.79 4.48 12.60
N LEU A 160 -22.08 4.34 11.30
CA LEU A 160 -21.87 3.09 10.57
C LEU A 160 -20.38 2.69 10.59
N THR A 161 -19.49 3.65 10.36
CA THR A 161 -18.04 3.41 10.38
C THR A 161 -17.56 2.98 11.77
N ALA A 162 -18.05 3.63 12.84
CA ALA A 162 -17.73 3.26 14.22
C ALA A 162 -18.23 1.85 14.56
N TRP A 163 -19.46 1.51 14.15
CA TRP A 163 -20.03 0.18 14.35
C TRP A 163 -19.22 -0.91 13.62
N LEU A 164 -18.85 -0.67 12.35
CA LEU A 164 -18.00 -1.58 11.58
C LEU A 164 -16.62 -1.75 12.25
N ALA A 165 -16.00 -0.66 12.69
CA ALA A 165 -14.71 -0.70 13.37
C ALA A 165 -14.77 -1.50 14.68
N GLN A 166 -15.80 -1.27 15.51
CA GLN A 166 -16.02 -2.03 16.74
C GLN A 166 -16.22 -3.53 16.46
N ARG A 167 -16.97 -3.87 15.41
CA ARG A 167 -17.21 -5.27 15.02
C ARG A 167 -15.91 -5.99 14.62
N TYR A 168 -15.03 -5.34 13.87
CA TYR A 168 -13.73 -5.92 13.51
C TYR A 168 -12.77 -5.98 14.69
N LEU A 169 -12.71 -4.94 15.52
CA LEU A 169 -11.89 -4.94 16.75
C LEU A 169 -12.30 -6.05 17.72
N ALA A 170 -13.60 -6.28 17.91
CA ALA A 170 -14.12 -7.36 18.75
C ALA A 170 -13.75 -8.75 18.19
N ARG A 171 -13.77 -8.91 16.87
CA ARG A 171 -13.32 -10.16 16.21
C ARG A 171 -11.82 -10.38 16.36
N ASP A 172 -11.02 -9.34 16.17
CA ASP A 172 -9.56 -9.44 16.27
C ASP A 172 -9.10 -9.62 17.72
N ALA A 173 -9.86 -9.14 18.71
CA ALA A 173 -9.62 -9.41 20.12
C ALA A 173 -9.88 -10.87 20.52
N ALA A 174 -10.74 -11.59 19.78
CA ALA A 174 -11.04 -12.99 20.03
C ALA A 174 -9.98 -13.96 19.44
N ASN A 175 -9.11 -13.48 18.56
CA ASN A 175 -8.06 -14.27 17.93
C ASN A 175 -6.71 -14.07 18.64
N PRO A 176 -5.90 -15.15 18.83
CA PRO A 176 -4.58 -15.03 19.43
C PRO A 176 -3.66 -14.19 18.54
N LYS A 177 -2.88 -13.29 19.15
CA LYS A 177 -1.97 -12.38 18.44
C LYS A 177 -0.58 -12.99 18.39
N ALA A 178 -0.14 -13.39 17.21
CA ALA A 178 1.27 -13.63 16.93
C ALA A 178 1.96 -12.27 16.73
N THR A 179 2.72 -11.83 17.73
CA THR A 179 3.41 -10.52 17.68
C THR A 179 4.91 -10.68 17.54
N LEU A 180 5.53 -9.94 16.63
CA LEU A 180 6.99 -9.77 16.63
C LEU A 180 7.42 -9.18 17.97
N ASN A 181 8.41 -9.79 18.63
CA ASN A 181 9.05 -9.27 19.84
C ASN A 181 9.94 -8.05 19.51
N LEU A 182 9.31 -6.98 19.04
CA LEU A 182 9.95 -5.71 18.72
C LEU A 182 9.78 -4.70 19.87
N PRO A 183 10.78 -3.81 20.08
CA PRO A 183 10.60 -2.62 20.88
C PRO A 183 9.38 -1.83 20.40
N ALA A 184 8.62 -1.21 21.31
CA ALA A 184 7.39 -0.48 20.97
C ALA A 184 7.61 0.55 19.84
N ARG A 185 8.80 1.16 19.76
CA ARG A 185 9.18 2.12 18.72
C ARG A 185 9.34 1.52 17.31
N LYS A 186 9.53 0.21 17.17
CA LYS A 186 9.65 -0.48 15.87
C LYS A 186 8.35 -1.16 15.42
N ARG A 187 7.32 -1.18 16.26
CA ARG A 187 6.04 -1.80 15.90
C ARG A 187 5.28 -0.95 14.87
N PRO A 188 4.61 -1.56 13.88
CA PRO A 188 3.73 -0.84 12.98
C PRO A 188 2.54 -0.24 13.73
N LEU A 189 1.99 0.86 13.20
CA LEU A 189 0.78 1.49 13.73
C LEU A 189 -0.43 0.66 13.30
N HIS A 190 -1.35 0.43 14.24
CA HIS A 190 -2.62 -0.20 13.91
C HIS A 190 -3.34 0.57 12.79
N PRO A 191 -3.87 -0.08 11.75
CA PRO A 191 -4.42 0.59 10.57
C PRO A 191 -5.55 1.57 10.90
N TYR A 192 -6.35 1.30 11.94
CA TYR A 192 -7.41 2.21 12.40
C TYR A 192 -6.87 3.46 13.07
N LEU A 193 -5.78 3.34 13.83
CA LEU A 193 -5.10 4.49 14.41
C LEU A 193 -4.43 5.32 13.32
N ALA A 194 -3.78 4.67 12.35
CA ALA A 194 -3.24 5.35 11.18
C ALA A 194 -4.33 6.10 10.41
N GLY A 195 -5.50 5.48 10.19
CA GLY A 195 -6.65 6.12 9.56
C GLY A 195 -7.17 7.32 10.34
N LEU A 196 -7.31 7.20 11.67
CA LEU A 196 -7.70 8.32 12.53
C LEU A 196 -6.71 9.48 12.43
N LEU A 197 -5.41 9.20 12.55
CA LEU A 197 -4.35 10.21 12.48
C LEU A 197 -4.30 10.88 11.09
N VAL A 198 -4.36 10.11 10.00
CA VAL A 198 -4.42 10.67 8.64
C VAL A 198 -5.66 11.56 8.46
N GLY A 199 -6.80 11.16 9.01
CA GLY A 199 -8.02 11.97 9.04
C GLY A 199 -7.84 13.30 9.75
N ILE A 200 -7.31 13.29 10.98
CA ILE A 200 -7.05 14.49 11.77
C ILE A 200 -6.04 15.41 11.06
N ILE A 201 -4.96 14.83 10.53
CA ILE A 201 -3.93 15.57 9.79
C ILE A 201 -4.57 16.28 8.58
N GLY A 202 -5.47 15.62 7.85
CA GLY A 202 -6.10 16.25 6.69
C GLY A 202 -7.11 17.34 7.04
N VAL A 203 -7.80 17.23 8.18
CA VAL A 203 -8.63 18.32 8.73
C VAL A 203 -7.78 19.53 9.10
N ILE A 204 -6.61 19.32 9.72
CA ILE A 204 -5.65 20.40 10.08
C ILE A 204 -4.97 20.98 8.83
N ALA A 205 -4.68 20.14 7.84
CA ALA A 205 -4.01 20.52 6.60
C ALA A 205 -4.83 21.54 5.79
N TRP A 206 -6.15 21.43 5.79
CA TRP A 206 -7.00 22.31 4.98
C TRP A 206 -6.87 23.80 5.34
N PRO A 207 -7.11 24.25 6.59
CA PRO A 207 -6.98 25.66 6.93
C PRO A 207 -5.54 26.17 6.74
N LEU A 208 -4.53 25.34 7.00
CA LEU A 208 -3.13 25.69 6.75
C LEU A 208 -2.82 25.89 5.26
N SER A 209 -3.43 25.08 4.39
CA SER A 209 -3.35 25.24 2.94
C SER A 209 -4.15 26.45 2.46
N ALA A 210 -5.34 26.68 3.01
CA ALA A 210 -6.18 27.83 2.67
C ALA A 210 -5.48 29.16 3.04
N ALA A 211 -4.83 29.21 4.21
CA ALA A 211 -4.04 30.35 4.67
C ALA A 211 -2.82 30.66 3.78
N SER A 212 -2.37 29.70 2.97
CA SER A 212 -1.29 29.91 1.99
C SER A 212 -1.80 30.23 0.57
N GLY A 213 -3.10 30.51 0.40
CA GLY A 213 -3.72 30.79 -0.89
C GLY A 213 -4.20 29.57 -1.68
N ARG A 214 -4.02 28.35 -1.16
CA ARG A 214 -4.50 27.11 -1.78
C ARG A 214 -5.69 26.54 -1.01
N ASN A 215 -6.90 26.92 -1.38
CA ASN A 215 -8.12 26.48 -0.70
C ASN A 215 -8.55 25.05 -1.11
N SER A 216 -7.75 24.06 -0.73
CA SER A 216 -8.00 22.66 -1.04
C SER A 216 -7.38 21.76 0.04
N GLY A 217 -8.02 20.62 0.31
CA GLY A 217 -7.51 19.64 1.27
C GLY A 217 -6.26 18.87 0.80
N LEU A 218 -6.00 17.74 1.46
CA LEU A 218 -4.91 16.84 1.10
C LEU A 218 -5.04 16.35 -0.35
N SER A 219 -3.96 16.48 -1.10
CA SER A 219 -3.85 15.96 -2.46
C SER A 219 -2.40 15.60 -2.74
N ILE A 220 -2.18 14.56 -3.55
CA ILE A 220 -0.85 14.12 -3.95
C ILE A 220 -0.59 14.42 -5.42
N THR A 221 -1.58 14.22 -6.30
CA THR A 221 -1.40 14.33 -7.76
C THR A 221 -0.98 15.73 -8.19
N THR A 222 -1.69 16.78 -7.73
CA THR A 222 -1.37 18.16 -8.14
C THR A 222 -0.01 18.60 -7.59
N PRO A 223 0.28 18.42 -6.31
CA PRO A 223 1.64 18.67 -5.82
C PRO A 223 2.75 17.90 -6.52
N THR A 224 2.51 16.64 -6.91
CA THR A 224 3.52 15.84 -7.63
C THR A 224 3.76 16.41 -9.02
N SER A 225 2.69 16.79 -9.73
CA SER A 225 2.82 17.41 -11.06
C SER A 225 3.39 18.83 -10.98
N ASP A 226 3.06 19.59 -9.94
CA ASP A 226 3.64 20.92 -9.68
C ASP A 226 5.15 20.77 -9.40
N LEU A 227 5.57 19.80 -8.58
CA LEU A 227 6.99 19.54 -8.36
C LEU A 227 7.73 19.23 -9.67
N THR A 228 7.14 18.39 -10.53
CA THR A 228 7.72 18.12 -11.85
C THR A 228 7.75 19.39 -12.73
N GLY A 229 6.69 20.19 -12.71
CA GLY A 229 6.63 21.48 -13.39
C GLY A 229 7.74 22.43 -12.93
N TRP A 230 7.94 22.57 -11.63
CA TRP A 230 9.00 23.39 -11.04
C TRP A 230 10.40 22.90 -11.45
N ILE A 231 10.66 21.59 -11.42
CA ILE A 231 11.95 21.01 -11.82
C ILE A 231 12.25 21.31 -13.30
N VAL A 232 11.23 21.28 -14.16
CA VAL A 232 11.40 21.44 -15.61
C VAL A 232 11.46 22.92 -16.02
N THR A 233 10.63 23.77 -15.42
CA THR A 233 10.43 25.17 -15.86
C THR A 233 11.14 26.19 -14.98
N GLY A 234 11.46 25.85 -13.73
CA GLY A 234 11.98 26.78 -12.73
C GLY A 234 10.95 27.79 -12.20
N GLU A 235 9.68 27.69 -12.59
CA GLU A 235 8.66 28.68 -12.27
C GLU A 235 8.17 28.57 -10.81
N GLY A 236 8.26 29.68 -10.08
CA GLY A 236 8.02 29.73 -8.63
C GLY A 236 6.59 29.37 -8.21
N ASP A 237 5.60 29.56 -9.07
CA ASP A 237 4.18 29.29 -8.78
C ASP A 237 3.89 27.81 -8.53
N TYR A 238 4.70 26.92 -9.12
CA TYR A 238 4.64 25.49 -8.84
C TYR A 238 5.18 25.13 -7.45
N MET A 239 5.99 25.99 -6.82
CA MET A 239 6.48 25.79 -5.46
C MET A 239 5.47 26.32 -4.43
N ASN A 240 4.31 25.68 -4.37
CA ASN A 240 3.23 26.03 -3.46
C ASN A 240 3.19 25.12 -2.21
N TRP A 241 2.24 25.39 -1.32
CA TRP A 241 2.05 24.62 -0.08
C TRP A 241 1.84 23.12 -0.33
N GLY A 242 1.12 22.76 -1.38
CA GLY A 242 0.93 21.36 -1.74
C GLY A 242 2.24 20.68 -2.12
N THR A 243 3.05 21.31 -2.96
CA THR A 243 4.37 20.81 -3.40
C THR A 243 5.30 20.55 -2.20
N VAL A 244 5.35 21.49 -1.25
CA VAL A 244 6.15 21.32 -0.03
C VAL A 244 5.58 20.22 0.88
N LEU A 245 4.26 19.99 0.87
CA LEU A 245 3.65 18.88 1.61
C LEU A 245 4.12 17.51 1.11
N VAL A 246 4.21 17.29 -0.21
CA VAL A 246 4.68 15.98 -0.73
C VAL A 246 6.18 15.77 -0.49
N LEU A 247 6.99 16.83 -0.53
CA LEU A 247 8.39 16.78 -0.10
C LEU A 247 8.50 16.45 1.40
N GLY A 248 7.67 17.08 2.23
CA GLY A 248 7.56 16.75 3.65
C GLY A 248 7.18 15.29 3.86
N LEU A 249 6.20 14.78 3.10
CA LEU A 249 5.78 13.38 3.13
C LEU A 249 6.97 12.46 2.86
N PHE A 250 7.76 12.71 1.80
CA PHE A 250 8.96 11.94 1.52
C PHE A 250 9.96 11.93 2.68
N VAL A 251 10.29 13.11 3.21
CA VAL A 251 11.25 13.26 4.34
C VAL A 251 10.75 12.56 5.60
N GLY A 252 9.48 12.73 5.94
CA GLY A 252 8.86 12.10 7.10
C GLY A 252 8.83 10.58 7.01
N SER A 253 8.50 10.05 5.83
CA SER A 253 8.54 8.61 5.57
C SER A 253 9.96 8.05 5.62
N PHE A 254 10.96 8.78 5.10
CA PHE A 254 12.37 8.37 5.16
C PHE A 254 12.88 8.28 6.61
N ILE A 255 12.59 9.31 7.42
CA ILE A 255 12.95 9.33 8.85
C ILE A 255 12.25 8.18 9.58
N ALA A 256 10.96 7.96 9.30
CA ALA A 256 10.18 6.89 9.92
C ALA A 256 10.73 5.49 9.58
N ALA A 257 11.06 5.24 8.31
CA ALA A 257 11.62 3.99 7.81
C ALA A 257 13.02 3.70 8.39
N LYS A 258 13.88 4.72 8.47
CA LYS A 258 15.21 4.58 9.10
C LYS A 258 15.09 4.33 10.61
N ALA A 259 14.14 4.99 11.28
CA ALA A 259 13.90 4.81 12.71
C ALA A 259 13.26 3.45 13.04
N SER A 260 12.54 2.80 12.12
CA SER A 260 12.04 1.42 12.29
C SER A 260 13.08 0.36 11.90
N GLY A 261 14.12 0.74 11.16
CA GLY A 261 15.05 -0.22 10.55
C GLY A 261 14.41 -0.96 9.36
N GLU A 262 13.44 -0.34 8.68
CA GLU A 262 12.77 -0.89 7.49
C GLU A 262 13.33 -0.31 6.18
N PHE A 263 14.23 0.68 6.27
CA PHE A 263 14.88 1.26 5.10
C PHE A 263 15.90 0.28 4.51
N ARG A 264 15.66 -0.11 3.25
CA ARG A 264 16.58 -0.93 2.45
C ARG A 264 16.36 -0.63 0.98
N VAL A 265 17.46 -0.43 0.25
CA VAL A 265 17.39 -0.25 -1.20
C VAL A 265 17.07 -1.60 -1.85
N ARG A 266 15.91 -1.68 -2.48
CA ARG A 266 15.41 -2.88 -3.16
C ARG A 266 15.30 -2.61 -4.66
N VAL A 267 16.15 -3.26 -5.45
CA VAL A 267 16.18 -3.09 -6.91
C VAL A 267 15.28 -4.16 -7.55
N PRO A 268 14.22 -3.76 -8.28
CA PRO A 268 13.35 -4.71 -8.96
C PRO A 268 14.01 -5.29 -10.22
N ASP A 269 13.52 -6.45 -10.66
CA ASP A 269 13.88 -7.01 -11.96
C ASP A 269 13.32 -6.17 -13.12
N GLY A 270 13.89 -6.36 -14.32
CA GLY A 270 13.52 -5.55 -15.50
C GLY A 270 12.03 -5.56 -15.84
N LYS A 271 11.32 -6.69 -15.64
CA LYS A 271 9.88 -6.75 -15.90
C LYS A 271 9.08 -5.91 -14.91
N THR A 272 9.46 -5.95 -13.64
CA THR A 272 8.83 -5.15 -12.58
C THR A 272 9.09 -3.66 -12.79
N SER A 273 10.30 -3.28 -13.26
CA SER A 273 10.60 -1.90 -13.65
C SER A 273 9.70 -1.40 -14.78
N ILE A 274 9.50 -2.20 -15.84
CA ILE A 274 8.60 -1.84 -16.95
C ILE A 274 7.15 -1.69 -16.46
N ARG A 275 6.68 -2.61 -15.61
CA ARG A 275 5.34 -2.51 -15.00
C ARG A 275 5.20 -1.23 -14.16
N ALA A 276 6.23 -0.87 -13.39
CA ALA A 276 6.24 0.35 -12.60
C ALA A 276 6.17 1.61 -13.47
N ILE A 277 6.88 1.65 -14.59
CA ILE A 277 6.86 2.77 -15.56
C ILE A 277 5.46 2.91 -16.21
N ILE A 278 4.90 1.81 -16.70
CA ILE A 278 3.57 1.79 -17.32
C ILE A 278 2.51 2.19 -16.28
N GLY A 279 2.61 1.63 -15.07
CA GLY A 279 1.73 1.94 -13.95
C GLY A 279 1.81 3.40 -13.53
N GLY A 280 3.02 3.96 -13.38
CA GLY A 280 3.23 5.37 -13.06
C GLY A 280 2.63 6.29 -14.12
N THR A 281 2.88 6.00 -15.40
CA THR A 281 2.31 6.78 -16.52
C THR A 281 0.78 6.74 -16.51
N GLY A 282 0.19 5.53 -16.38
CA GLY A 282 -1.26 5.37 -16.31
C GLY A 282 -1.87 6.03 -15.07
N MET A 283 -1.14 6.05 -13.94
CA MET A 283 -1.56 6.75 -12.73
C MET A 283 -1.64 8.27 -12.96
N GLY A 284 -0.69 8.87 -13.66
CA GLY A 284 -0.70 10.33 -13.86
C GLY A 284 -1.77 10.77 -14.85
N VAL A 285 -1.96 10.00 -15.93
CA VAL A 285 -3.07 10.20 -16.89
C VAL A 285 -4.42 10.02 -16.20
N GLY A 286 -4.64 8.88 -15.55
CA GLY A 286 -5.91 8.56 -14.89
C GLY A 286 -6.28 9.54 -13.78
N ALA A 287 -5.32 9.90 -12.92
CA ALA A 287 -5.57 10.87 -11.84
C ALA A 287 -5.84 12.28 -12.37
N SER A 288 -5.24 12.66 -13.51
CA SER A 288 -5.47 13.98 -14.11
C SER A 288 -6.85 14.08 -14.75
N LEU A 289 -7.28 13.03 -15.46
CA LEU A 289 -8.64 12.91 -16.00
C LEU A 289 -9.69 12.87 -14.88
N ALA A 290 -9.47 12.04 -13.86
CA ALA A 290 -10.40 11.90 -12.75
C ALA A 290 -10.47 13.13 -11.82
N GLY A 291 -9.60 14.12 -12.02
CA GLY A 291 -9.53 15.30 -11.16
C GLY A 291 -8.91 15.04 -9.78
N GLY A 292 -8.38 13.84 -9.53
CA GLY A 292 -7.77 13.45 -8.26
C GLY A 292 -7.35 11.97 -8.21
N CYS A 293 -6.45 11.64 -7.28
CA CYS A 293 -6.07 10.27 -6.93
C CYS A 293 -6.91 9.72 -5.76
N THR A 294 -6.56 8.55 -5.23
CA THR A 294 -7.19 7.96 -4.04
C THR A 294 -7.19 8.85 -2.80
N VAL A 295 -6.21 9.74 -2.63
CA VAL A 295 -6.21 10.71 -1.52
C VAL A 295 -7.21 11.83 -1.81
N GLY A 296 -7.08 12.50 -2.96
CA GLY A 296 -7.93 13.64 -3.32
C GLY A 296 -9.39 13.25 -3.54
N ASN A 297 -9.66 12.30 -4.43
CA ASN A 297 -11.01 11.85 -4.70
C ASN A 297 -11.53 10.90 -3.61
N GLY A 298 -10.70 9.97 -3.15
CA GLY A 298 -11.12 8.90 -2.26
C GLY A 298 -11.23 9.28 -0.79
N MET A 299 -10.39 10.18 -0.27
CA MET A 299 -10.47 10.60 1.14
C MET A 299 -11.16 11.96 1.29
N VAL A 300 -10.77 12.93 0.45
CA VAL A 300 -11.18 14.32 0.61
C VAL A 300 -12.52 14.62 -0.08
N GLN A 301 -12.71 14.22 -1.33
CA GLN A 301 -13.95 14.51 -2.06
C GLN A 301 -15.15 13.66 -1.61
N THR A 302 -14.92 12.40 -1.23
CA THR A 302 -15.95 11.54 -0.61
C THR A 302 -16.42 12.07 0.73
N SER A 303 -15.53 12.65 1.54
CA SER A 303 -15.91 13.26 2.83
C SER A 303 -16.69 14.56 2.67
N LEU A 304 -16.55 15.25 1.53
CA LEU A 304 -17.44 16.35 1.11
C LEU A 304 -18.74 15.86 0.45
N PHE A 305 -18.97 14.55 0.37
CA PHE A 305 -20.11 13.94 -0.33
C PHE A 305 -20.28 14.44 -1.78
N SER A 306 -19.17 14.65 -2.49
CA SER A 306 -19.21 15.08 -3.89
C SER A 306 -19.50 13.93 -4.87
N PHE A 307 -20.25 14.22 -5.93
CA PHE A 307 -20.54 13.21 -6.97
C PHE A 307 -19.23 12.72 -7.62
N GLN A 308 -18.30 13.63 -7.88
CA GLN A 308 -16.98 13.30 -8.39
C GLN A 308 -16.24 12.33 -7.46
N GLY A 309 -16.20 12.61 -6.14
CA GLY A 309 -15.48 11.77 -5.18
C GLY A 309 -16.00 10.34 -5.16
N TRP A 310 -17.31 10.16 -5.04
CA TRP A 310 -17.94 8.83 -4.97
C TRP A 310 -17.83 8.06 -6.28
N VAL A 311 -18.10 8.70 -7.42
CA VAL A 311 -18.00 8.04 -8.73
C VAL A 311 -16.55 7.70 -9.06
N ALA A 312 -15.60 8.63 -8.84
CA ALA A 312 -14.18 8.35 -9.04
C ALA A 312 -13.73 7.17 -8.18
N THR A 313 -14.09 7.15 -6.90
CA THR A 313 -13.68 6.08 -5.97
C THR A 313 -14.25 4.72 -6.39
N LEU A 314 -15.49 4.68 -6.86
CA LEU A 314 -16.12 3.46 -7.38
C LEU A 314 -15.40 2.93 -8.61
N PHE A 315 -15.10 3.77 -9.60
CA PHE A 315 -14.40 3.34 -10.81
C PHE A 315 -12.92 3.04 -10.58
N ILE A 316 -12.28 3.70 -9.61
CA ILE A 316 -10.95 3.32 -9.13
C ILE A 316 -11.00 1.92 -8.52
N ALA A 317 -11.97 1.63 -7.64
CA ALA A 317 -12.13 0.31 -7.05
C ALA A 317 -12.40 -0.77 -8.11
N LEU A 318 -13.22 -0.46 -9.12
CA LEU A 318 -13.48 -1.36 -10.26
C LEU A 318 -12.20 -1.60 -11.09
N GLY A 319 -11.42 -0.56 -11.36
CA GLY A 319 -10.13 -0.68 -12.04
C GLY A 319 -9.12 -1.51 -11.24
N VAL A 320 -9.06 -1.32 -9.92
CA VAL A 320 -8.24 -2.13 -9.00
C VAL A 320 -8.67 -3.59 -9.04
N TYR A 321 -9.98 -3.88 -9.04
CA TYR A 321 -10.51 -5.24 -9.15
C TYR A 321 -10.12 -5.91 -10.48
N VAL A 322 -10.37 -5.23 -11.60
CA VAL A 322 -10.02 -5.76 -12.93
C VAL A 322 -8.51 -5.93 -13.06
N GLY A 323 -7.71 -4.95 -12.62
CA GLY A 323 -6.25 -5.02 -12.68
C GLY A 323 -5.69 -6.15 -11.82
N ALA A 324 -6.22 -6.33 -10.61
CA ALA A 324 -5.84 -7.44 -9.75
C ALA A 324 -6.16 -8.79 -10.41
N LYS A 325 -7.34 -8.94 -11.02
CA LYS A 325 -7.74 -10.15 -11.73
C LYS A 325 -6.90 -10.41 -13.00
N LEU A 326 -6.43 -9.37 -13.68
CA LEU A 326 -5.62 -9.54 -14.88
C LEU A 326 -4.15 -9.85 -14.58
N TRP A 327 -3.56 -9.20 -13.58
CA TRP A 327 -2.10 -9.23 -13.35
C TRP A 327 -1.65 -9.93 -12.06
N LEU A 328 -2.54 -10.13 -11.09
CA LEU A 328 -2.23 -10.78 -9.81
C LEU A 328 -2.76 -12.22 -9.75
N THR A 329 -3.31 -12.75 -10.85
CA THR A 329 -3.70 -14.17 -10.93
C THR A 329 -2.44 -15.04 -10.77
N PRO A 330 -2.45 -16.09 -9.93
CA PRO A 330 -1.26 -16.84 -9.60
C PRO A 330 -0.56 -17.40 -10.84
N SER A 331 0.67 -16.94 -11.08
CA SER A 331 1.51 -17.54 -12.12
C SER A 331 2.05 -18.86 -11.58
N LYS A 332 1.87 -19.93 -12.36
CA LYS A 332 2.55 -21.21 -12.13
C LYS A 332 4.05 -21.00 -12.40
N GLN A 333 4.88 -21.35 -11.41
CA GLN A 333 6.35 -21.41 -11.45
C GLN A 333 7.11 -20.09 -11.67
N LYS A 334 7.76 -19.59 -10.61
CA LYS A 334 9.07 -18.95 -10.73
C LYS A 334 10.10 -20.02 -10.37
N GLN A 335 10.94 -20.42 -11.32
CA GLN A 335 12.19 -21.10 -10.99
C GLN A 335 13.06 -20.10 -10.23
N THR A 336 13.53 -20.51 -9.04
CA THR A 336 14.55 -19.82 -8.27
C THR A 336 15.74 -19.57 -9.20
N LYS A 337 15.92 -18.33 -9.65
CA LYS A 337 17.15 -17.93 -10.33
C LYS A 337 18.19 -17.71 -9.25
N THR A 338 19.14 -18.63 -9.17
CA THR A 338 20.47 -18.41 -8.63
C THR A 338 21.01 -17.13 -9.27
N ASP A 339 21.33 -16.13 -8.44
CA ASP A 339 22.09 -14.90 -8.74
C ASP A 339 21.47 -13.64 -8.11
N THR A 340 20.98 -13.71 -6.88
CA THR A 340 21.27 -12.72 -5.82
C THR A 340 20.72 -13.21 -4.48
N TYR A 341 21.62 -13.56 -3.56
CA TYR A 341 21.38 -14.03 -2.18
C TYR A 341 20.93 -15.49 -2.02
N ASN A 342 21.75 -16.29 -1.32
CA ASN A 342 21.47 -17.68 -0.96
C ASN A 342 20.93 -17.74 0.47
N THR A 343 19.88 -18.53 0.68
CA THR A 343 19.28 -18.92 1.99
C THR A 343 20.26 -19.55 3.00
N GLU A 344 21.53 -19.74 2.66
CA GLU A 344 22.52 -20.30 3.59
C GLU A 344 22.90 -19.29 4.69
N GLU A 345 22.75 -18.00 4.42
CA GLU A 345 23.10 -16.93 5.36
C GLU A 345 22.03 -16.73 6.46
N SER A 346 20.79 -17.18 6.24
CA SER A 346 19.69 -17.12 7.22
C SER A 346 19.62 -18.32 8.19
N ILE A 347 20.49 -19.34 8.03
CA ILE A 347 20.46 -20.59 8.81
C ILE A 347 21.19 -20.49 10.17
N ARG A 348 21.65 -19.33 10.63
CA ARG A 348 22.37 -19.27 11.92
C ARG A 348 21.44 -19.16 13.13
N SER A 349 20.80 -20.28 13.49
CA SER A 349 20.33 -20.54 14.86
C SER A 349 21.47 -21.12 15.71
N ALA A 350 21.54 -20.72 16.98
CA ALA A 350 22.63 -21.07 17.90
C ALA A 350 22.75 -22.57 18.24
N GLU A 351 21.82 -23.42 17.78
CA GLU A 351 21.78 -24.86 18.06
C GLU A 351 22.55 -25.72 17.03
N ASP A 352 22.84 -25.20 15.83
CA ASP A 352 23.52 -25.98 14.77
C ASP A 352 25.06 -25.94 14.86
N ALA A 353 25.63 -25.20 15.81
CA ALA A 353 27.09 -25.05 15.96
C ALA A 353 27.81 -26.28 16.56
N VAL A 354 27.10 -27.37 16.89
CA VAL A 354 27.66 -28.52 17.62
C VAL A 354 27.88 -29.76 16.72
N LEU A 355 27.42 -29.77 15.46
CA LEU A 355 27.49 -30.96 14.61
C LEU A 355 28.61 -30.98 13.56
N ASP A 356 29.31 -29.88 13.33
CA ASP A 356 30.45 -29.84 12.40
C ASP A 356 31.80 -29.95 13.13
N THR A 357 32.19 -31.18 13.45
CA THR A 357 33.61 -31.53 13.61
C THR A 357 33.95 -32.64 12.62
N PRO A 358 34.78 -32.39 11.58
CA PRO A 358 35.10 -33.42 10.61
C PRO A 358 36.13 -34.39 11.19
N ALA A 359 35.71 -35.63 11.45
CA ALA A 359 36.61 -36.74 11.72
C ALA A 359 37.27 -37.19 10.40
N GLN A 360 38.59 -37.02 10.30
CA GLN A 360 39.43 -37.59 9.25
C GLN A 360 39.59 -39.11 9.44
N THR A 361 39.45 -39.92 8.38
CA THR A 361 40.38 -41.01 7.96
C THR A 361 39.87 -41.73 6.68
N PRO A 362 40.72 -42.49 5.93
CA PRO A 362 40.88 -42.27 4.49
C PRO A 362 40.58 -43.49 3.60
N GLY A 363 40.46 -43.23 2.30
CA GLY A 363 40.85 -44.16 1.22
C GLY A 363 39.90 -45.32 0.92
N GLY A 364 39.11 -45.20 -0.15
CA GLY A 364 38.37 -46.32 -0.72
C GLY A 364 37.66 -45.95 -2.02
N PHE A 365 38.17 -46.45 -3.14
CA PHE A 365 37.52 -46.38 -4.46
C PHE A 365 36.23 -47.22 -4.41
N GLN A 366 35.06 -46.62 -4.60
CA GLN A 366 33.81 -47.37 -4.73
C GLN A 366 33.05 -47.01 -6.01
N VAL A 367 32.72 -48.08 -6.72
CA VAL A 367 32.11 -48.18 -8.04
C VAL A 367 30.65 -47.73 -7.96
N ALA A 368 30.24 -46.86 -8.88
CA ALA A 368 28.86 -46.38 -8.98
C ALA A 368 27.93 -47.54 -9.39
N SER A 369 27.16 -48.03 -8.41
CA SER A 369 25.96 -48.83 -8.62
C SER A 369 24.88 -48.26 -7.74
N GLY A 370 23.91 -47.55 -8.32
CA GLY A 370 22.88 -46.89 -7.53
C GLY A 370 21.89 -46.14 -8.40
N VAL A 371 20.83 -46.87 -8.77
CA VAL A 371 19.45 -46.42 -8.99
C VAL A 371 19.29 -44.91 -9.17
N ILE A 372 19.05 -44.49 -10.41
CA ILE A 372 18.47 -43.18 -10.71
C ILE A 372 17.06 -43.18 -10.12
N THR A 373 16.91 -42.75 -8.87
CA THR A 373 15.63 -42.26 -8.35
C THR A 373 15.25 -41.07 -9.22
N LEU A 374 14.23 -41.27 -10.07
CA LEU A 374 13.55 -40.19 -10.76
C LEU A 374 13.23 -39.10 -9.72
N PRO A 375 13.61 -37.82 -9.96
CA PRO A 375 13.16 -36.75 -9.07
C PRO A 375 11.62 -36.75 -9.13
N GLN A 376 10.99 -37.12 -8.03
CA GLN A 376 9.55 -36.99 -7.90
C GLN A 376 9.22 -35.53 -8.17
N LYS A 377 8.34 -35.32 -9.14
CA LYS A 377 7.84 -34.01 -9.55
C LYS A 377 7.23 -33.34 -8.31
N GLN A 378 7.99 -32.45 -7.67
CA GLN A 378 7.57 -31.70 -6.50
C GLN A 378 6.26 -30.99 -6.81
N LYS A 379 5.19 -31.38 -6.11
CA LYS A 379 3.89 -30.74 -6.20
C LYS A 379 3.88 -29.35 -5.57
N THR A 380 4.83 -29.07 -4.68
CA THR A 380 4.83 -27.92 -3.80
C THR A 380 5.72 -26.79 -4.27
N LYS A 381 5.24 -25.53 -4.18
CA LYS A 381 6.08 -24.33 -4.40
C LYS A 381 7.18 -24.17 -3.34
N ALA A 382 6.98 -24.73 -2.15
CA ALA A 382 7.95 -24.68 -1.06
C ALA A 382 9.00 -25.80 -1.18
N ARG A 383 10.25 -25.46 -0.89
CA ARG A 383 11.39 -26.39 -0.88
C ARG A 383 11.39 -27.17 0.43
N PRO A 384 11.45 -28.52 0.42
CA PRO A 384 11.53 -29.30 1.65
C PRO A 384 12.92 -29.15 2.29
N LEU A 385 12.95 -29.04 3.62
CA LEU A 385 14.18 -28.98 4.45
C LEU A 385 14.40 -30.27 5.27
N GLY A 386 13.43 -31.17 5.33
CA GLY A 386 13.42 -32.34 6.22
C GLY A 386 12.61 -32.11 7.49
N ASP A 387 12.25 -33.18 8.21
CA ASP A 387 11.44 -33.15 9.45
C ASP A 387 10.10 -32.40 9.33
N ASP A 388 9.36 -32.62 8.23
CA ASP A 388 8.10 -31.91 7.91
C ASP A 388 8.21 -30.37 7.88
N ARG A 389 9.43 -29.85 7.64
CA ARG A 389 9.72 -28.43 7.43
C ARG A 389 9.87 -28.12 5.94
N TYR A 390 9.26 -27.01 5.54
CA TYR A 390 9.26 -26.48 4.18
C TYR A 390 9.66 -25.01 4.23
N ILE A 391 10.41 -24.54 3.23
CA ILE A 391 10.79 -23.14 3.10
C ILE A 391 10.22 -22.52 1.84
N LEU A 392 9.70 -21.31 1.98
CA LEU A 392 9.19 -20.46 0.90
C LEU A 392 9.94 -19.13 0.94
N ASP A 393 10.74 -18.88 -0.09
CA ASP A 393 11.47 -17.63 -0.25
C ASP A 393 10.65 -16.66 -1.12
N THR A 394 10.29 -15.53 -0.53
CA THR A 394 9.54 -14.44 -1.17
C THR A 394 10.27 -13.09 -1.04
N LEU A 395 11.59 -13.14 -0.81
CA LEU A 395 12.43 -11.94 -0.73
C LEU A 395 12.41 -11.16 -2.06
N GLY A 396 12.23 -9.85 -1.96
CA GLY A 396 12.14 -8.94 -3.09
C GLY A 396 10.75 -8.87 -3.73
N ASP A 397 9.81 -9.74 -3.33
CA ASP A 397 8.45 -9.69 -3.84
C ASP A 397 7.63 -8.55 -3.22
N VAL A 398 6.81 -7.91 -4.05
CA VAL A 398 5.93 -6.83 -3.62
C VAL A 398 4.61 -7.39 -3.08
N CYS A 399 4.07 -6.81 -2.01
CA CYS A 399 2.75 -7.22 -1.52
C CYS A 399 1.65 -7.06 -2.60
N PRO A 400 0.83 -8.12 -2.84
CA PRO A 400 0.42 -9.15 -1.88
C PRO A 400 1.10 -10.52 -2.07
N PHE A 401 2.10 -10.63 -2.94
CA PHE A 401 2.62 -11.94 -3.38
C PHE A 401 3.12 -12.83 -2.23
N PRO A 402 3.86 -12.33 -1.21
CA PRO A 402 4.28 -13.18 -0.09
C PRO A 402 3.13 -13.93 0.60
N LEU A 403 1.98 -13.25 0.80
CA LEU A 403 0.81 -13.87 1.43
C LEU A 403 0.09 -14.84 0.48
N ILE A 404 0.01 -14.52 -0.82
CA ILE A 404 -0.65 -15.39 -1.80
C ILE A 404 0.13 -16.70 -1.94
N GLU A 405 1.46 -16.60 -2.05
CA GLU A 405 2.32 -17.77 -2.19
C GLU A 405 2.36 -18.61 -0.90
N ALA A 406 2.34 -17.97 0.27
CA ALA A 406 2.21 -18.65 1.55
C ALA A 406 0.90 -19.46 1.66
N LYS A 407 -0.24 -18.89 1.22
CA LYS A 407 -1.54 -19.57 1.19
C LYS A 407 -1.55 -20.80 0.28
N GLU A 408 -0.93 -20.67 -0.89
CA GLU A 408 -0.83 -21.78 -1.84
C GLU A 408 0.08 -22.88 -1.31
N ALA A 409 1.25 -22.50 -0.80
CA ALA A 409 2.19 -23.45 -0.22
C ALA A 409 1.55 -24.23 0.93
N ILE A 410 0.91 -23.56 1.91
CA ILE A 410 0.31 -24.26 3.06
C ILE A 410 -0.87 -25.16 2.67
N ALA A 411 -1.61 -24.81 1.61
CA ALA A 411 -2.73 -25.61 1.14
C ALA A 411 -2.26 -26.99 0.65
N GLU A 412 -1.03 -27.07 0.14
CA GLU A 412 -0.41 -28.28 -0.40
C GLU A 412 0.33 -29.12 0.65
N LEU A 413 0.52 -28.62 1.87
CA LEU A 413 1.20 -29.33 2.98
C LEU A 413 0.24 -30.19 3.80
N ASP A 414 0.77 -31.13 4.57
CA ASP A 414 0.00 -31.92 5.53
C ASP A 414 -0.20 -31.16 6.85
N ASP A 415 -1.19 -31.59 7.65
CA ASP A 415 -1.45 -30.99 8.95
C ASP A 415 -0.28 -31.23 9.92
N GLY A 416 0.13 -30.20 10.65
CA GLY A 416 1.32 -30.21 11.51
C GLY A 416 2.62 -29.84 10.81
N SER A 417 2.66 -29.78 9.46
CA SER A 417 3.84 -29.33 8.74
C SER A 417 4.16 -27.86 9.01
N ARG A 418 5.46 -27.54 9.02
CA ARG A 418 5.98 -26.18 9.27
C ARG A 418 6.40 -25.53 7.96
N LEU A 419 5.83 -24.37 7.66
CA LEU A 419 6.20 -23.54 6.52
C LEU A 419 6.97 -22.31 7.01
N ILE A 420 8.27 -22.29 6.75
CA ILE A 420 9.17 -21.16 7.01
C ILE A 420 9.08 -20.22 5.81
N ILE A 421 8.74 -18.95 6.05
CA ILE A 421 8.54 -17.95 5.01
C ILE A 421 9.51 -16.81 5.23
N ASP A 422 10.42 -16.61 4.27
CA ASP A 422 11.33 -15.47 4.23
C ASP A 422 10.73 -14.38 3.34
N PHE A 423 10.64 -13.15 3.87
CA PHE A 423 10.04 -12.03 3.16
C PHE A 423 10.62 -10.69 3.60
N ASP A 424 10.61 -9.70 2.70
CA ASP A 424 11.05 -8.33 2.98
C ASP A 424 9.96 -7.28 2.70
N CYS A 425 8.76 -7.73 2.29
CA CYS A 425 7.61 -6.85 2.23
C CYS A 425 7.13 -6.52 3.65
N THR A 426 7.25 -5.25 4.05
CA THR A 426 6.81 -4.78 5.37
C THR A 426 5.38 -5.21 5.68
N GLN A 427 4.41 -5.02 4.79
CA GLN A 427 3.00 -5.38 5.04
C GLN A 427 2.77 -6.87 5.37
N ALA A 428 3.66 -7.77 4.92
CA ALA A 428 3.55 -9.19 5.23
C ALA A 428 3.79 -9.50 6.72
N THR A 429 4.43 -8.60 7.47
CA THR A 429 4.61 -8.76 8.93
C THR A 429 3.30 -8.68 9.72
N GLU A 430 2.22 -8.21 9.11
CA GLU A 430 0.89 -8.16 9.72
C GLU A 430 -0.07 -9.11 9.00
N SER A 431 0.01 -9.20 7.68
CA SER A 431 -0.96 -9.95 6.90
C SER A 431 -0.77 -11.47 6.99
N ILE A 432 0.47 -11.98 7.08
CA ILE A 432 0.73 -13.42 7.23
C ILE A 432 0.29 -13.93 8.62
N PRO A 433 0.74 -13.33 9.76
CA PRO A 433 0.31 -13.81 11.08
C PRO A 433 -1.21 -13.69 11.27
N GLN A 434 -1.83 -12.62 10.76
CA GLN A 434 -3.27 -12.44 10.86
C GLN A 434 -4.03 -13.50 10.06
N TRP A 435 -3.57 -13.79 8.84
CA TRP A 435 -4.17 -14.84 8.02
C TRP A 435 -4.03 -16.22 8.69
N ALA A 436 -2.85 -16.53 9.25
CA ALA A 436 -2.62 -17.77 9.99
C ALA A 436 -3.62 -17.90 11.15
N ALA A 437 -3.76 -16.86 11.97
CA ALA A 437 -4.71 -16.83 13.08
C ALA A 437 -6.17 -16.99 12.62
N ASP A 438 -6.57 -16.32 11.55
CA ASP A 438 -7.93 -16.39 10.99
C ASP A 438 -8.27 -17.78 10.42
N ASN A 439 -7.27 -18.59 10.05
CA ASN A 439 -7.43 -19.93 9.47
C ASN A 439 -7.02 -21.06 10.43
N GLY A 440 -6.75 -20.75 11.70
CA GLY A 440 -6.41 -21.74 12.71
C GLY A 440 -5.02 -22.36 12.55
N HIS A 441 -4.11 -21.68 11.86
CA HIS A 441 -2.70 -22.03 11.80
C HIS A 441 -1.95 -21.39 12.97
N ALA A 442 -0.99 -22.12 13.56
CA ALA A 442 -0.12 -21.58 14.59
C ALA A 442 1.07 -20.82 13.95
N VAL A 443 1.62 -19.84 14.67
CA VAL A 443 2.76 -19.06 14.22
C VAL A 443 3.91 -19.25 15.22
N GLU A 444 5.04 -19.73 14.71
CA GLU A 444 6.29 -19.94 15.44
C GLU A 444 7.39 -19.03 14.84
N ASP A 445 8.47 -18.80 15.59
CA ASP A 445 9.72 -18.17 15.13
C ASP A 445 9.56 -16.87 14.32
N PHE A 446 8.66 -15.98 14.73
CA PHE A 446 8.46 -14.73 14.03
C PHE A 446 9.55 -13.71 14.40
N VAL A 447 10.60 -13.63 13.59
CA VAL A 447 11.81 -12.85 13.84
C VAL A 447 12.13 -11.86 12.72
N GLN A 448 12.83 -10.78 13.09
CA GLN A 448 13.40 -9.85 12.13
C GLN A 448 14.86 -10.25 11.86
N ASN A 449 15.19 -10.56 10.61
CA ASN A 449 16.56 -10.84 10.18
C ASN A 449 17.35 -9.53 9.99
N GLN A 450 18.67 -9.62 9.89
CA GLN A 450 19.51 -8.45 9.60
C GLN A 450 19.12 -7.92 8.20
N ASP A 451 19.02 -6.59 8.05
CA ASP A 451 18.64 -5.87 6.81
C ASP A 451 17.14 -5.87 6.38
N ALA A 452 16.22 -5.51 7.29
CA ALA A 452 14.82 -5.26 6.95
C ALA A 452 14.10 -6.44 6.24
N GLY A 453 14.52 -7.67 6.57
CA GLY A 453 13.85 -8.92 6.24
C GLY A 453 13.24 -9.57 7.47
N TRP A 454 12.27 -10.43 7.27
CA TRP A 454 11.57 -11.17 8.31
C TRP A 454 11.47 -12.64 7.92
N GLN A 455 11.51 -13.47 8.95
CA GLN A 455 11.21 -14.88 8.84
C GLN A 455 10.04 -15.18 9.77
N ILE A 456 9.09 -15.98 9.28
CA ILE A 456 7.95 -16.45 10.06
C ILE A 456 7.71 -17.92 9.76
N THR A 457 7.50 -18.72 10.80
CA THR A 457 7.12 -20.12 10.67
C THR A 457 5.61 -20.24 10.87
N VAL A 458 4.90 -20.81 9.90
CA VAL A 458 3.47 -21.09 10.00
C VAL A 458 3.26 -22.60 10.07
N VAL A 459 2.60 -23.07 11.13
CA VAL A 459 2.28 -24.49 11.33
C VAL A 459 0.84 -24.75 10.92
N LYS A 460 0.64 -25.60 9.91
CA LYS A 460 -0.70 -25.93 9.41
C LYS A 460 -1.52 -26.63 10.48
N ASN A 461 -2.68 -26.06 10.81
CA ASN A 461 -3.61 -26.58 11.83
C ASN A 461 -2.94 -26.92 13.18
N GLY A 462 -1.83 -26.25 13.50
CA GLY A 462 -1.10 -26.46 14.74
C GLY A 462 -1.98 -26.18 15.97
N ALA A 463 -1.83 -26.98 17.02
CA ALA A 463 -2.44 -26.70 18.30
C ALA A 463 -1.96 -25.32 18.79
N ARG A 464 -2.92 -24.49 19.20
CA ARG A 464 -2.73 -23.06 19.52
C ARG A 464 -1.91 -22.84 20.78
#